data_AF-A0AAQ3SFP8-F1
#
_entry.id   AF-A0AAQ3SFP8-F1
#
_cell.length_a   1.000
_cell.length_b   1.000
_cell.length_c   1.000
_cell.angle_alpha   90.00
_cell.angle_beta   90.00
_cell.angle_gamma   90.00
#
_symmetry.space_group_name_H-M   'P 1'
#
loop_
_entity.id
_entity.type
_entity.pdbx_description
1 polymer ?
#
loop_
_entity_poly.entity_id
_entity_poly.type
_entity_poly.pdbx_seq_one_letter_code
_entity_poly.pdbx_strand_id
1 'polypeptide(L)'
;MASPPPQPQPQPQPPSWLILHKVPQVVSDPGDGFSVSCFPPPLVSHLTVSPELQLQLLRQAAGVPSRVLAADLSAGLFLLPGFGYTVLDAADPSFATYTVPARTGPNLGGFGVIRGQGGGGGFMVVGLEYHYPNTDALLHCYEYDSESGGGGWITKQVQVHPQPWSPAFPIIDVIAHQGRIWWLINASTTQVLPLLSCNPFTAGDSSRMVYSRASDRLFAFCACVSCWQLAPIAPNRCVQVSDGKLRWVQIACAHAKESEPKRAPTVFVRTLHDPAADDLNWSFPGPDDHHRMSFADVWAHHSYTETGLPRVQPAAVVLIHPTDPFVVYFSLQGRIFGVDMRDKVVVGCEPHGMAEPDDSDAAASLLAWVLPPALRLSLRLFTPPPPPPPPAAALPPAPPQVLGHQAATGE
;
A
#
# COMPACT_ATOMS: atom_id res chain seq x y z
N MET A 1 15.51 -8.42 54.67
CA MET A 1 15.29 -9.20 53.43
C MET A 1 15.19 -8.17 52.30
N ALA A 2 16.16 -8.15 51.40
CA ALA A 2 16.12 -7.25 50.25
C ALA A 2 15.06 -7.75 49.26
N SER A 3 14.21 -6.85 48.78
CA SER A 3 13.20 -7.14 47.75
C SER A 3 13.90 -7.70 46.50
N PRO A 4 13.34 -8.75 45.87
CA PRO A 4 13.90 -9.25 44.62
C PRO A 4 13.86 -8.15 43.55
N PRO A 5 14.88 -8.09 42.67
CA PRO A 5 14.89 -7.10 41.59
C PRO A 5 13.64 -7.29 40.71
N PRO A 6 13.05 -6.20 40.21
CA PRO A 6 11.91 -6.28 39.31
C PRO A 6 12.28 -7.14 38.10
N GLN A 7 11.45 -8.14 37.81
CA GLN A 7 11.63 -8.96 36.62
C GLN A 7 11.61 -8.06 35.38
N PRO A 8 12.53 -8.24 34.43
CA PRO A 8 12.51 -7.46 33.19
C PRO A 8 11.16 -7.68 32.51
N GLN A 9 10.45 -6.57 32.24
CA GLN A 9 9.21 -6.62 31.49
C GLN A 9 9.46 -7.34 30.16
N PRO A 10 8.56 -8.23 29.71
CA PRO A 10 8.67 -8.86 28.40
C PRO A 10 8.83 -7.76 27.36
N GLN A 11 9.91 -7.80 26.57
CA GLN A 11 10.05 -6.90 25.44
C GLN A 11 8.79 -7.06 24.56
N PRO A 12 8.17 -5.96 24.09
CA PRO A 12 6.99 -6.06 23.24
C PRO A 12 7.35 -6.92 22.03
N GLN A 13 6.51 -7.90 21.71
CA GLN A 13 6.74 -8.69 20.50
C GLN A 13 6.50 -7.80 19.28
N PRO A 14 7.33 -7.89 18.24
CA PRO A 14 7.11 -7.13 17.02
C PRO A 14 5.76 -7.51 16.40
N PRO A 15 5.03 -6.56 15.81
CA PRO A 15 3.75 -6.84 15.20
C PRO A 15 3.91 -7.89 14.09
N SER A 16 2.89 -8.72 13.88
CA SER A 16 2.94 -9.76 12.87
C SER A 16 2.91 -9.21 11.43
N TRP A 17 2.50 -7.96 11.27
CA TRP A 17 2.40 -7.25 10.01
C TRP A 17 2.46 -5.72 10.23
N LEU A 18 2.73 -4.96 9.17
CA LEU A 18 2.88 -3.51 9.18
C LEU A 18 2.04 -2.85 8.08
N ILE A 19 1.64 -1.60 8.31
CA ILE A 19 1.21 -0.67 7.26
C ILE A 19 2.44 0.12 6.82
N LEU A 20 3.02 -0.18 5.66
CA LEU A 20 4.26 0.44 5.18
C LEU A 20 3.98 1.56 4.18
N HIS A 21 4.59 2.73 4.39
CA HIS A 21 4.59 3.82 3.41
C HIS A 21 5.55 3.52 2.25
N LYS A 22 5.07 3.65 1.01
CA LYS A 22 5.84 3.42 -0.22
C LYS A 22 6.90 4.49 -0.49
N VAL A 23 6.79 5.68 0.11
CA VAL A 23 7.82 6.72 -0.03
C VAL A 23 8.83 6.56 1.12
N PRO A 24 10.08 6.21 0.81
CA PRO A 24 11.12 6.11 1.83
C PRO A 24 11.43 7.47 2.46
N GLN A 25 11.74 7.45 3.75
CA GLN A 25 12.30 8.59 4.46
C GLN A 25 13.83 8.58 4.34
N VAL A 26 14.44 9.76 4.24
CA VAL A 26 15.90 9.89 4.21
C VAL A 26 16.38 10.21 5.61
N VAL A 27 17.28 9.38 6.15
CA VAL A 27 17.86 9.56 7.48
C VAL A 27 19.37 9.47 7.37
N SER A 28 20.10 10.33 8.09
CA SER A 28 21.55 10.47 7.98
C SER A 28 22.37 9.24 8.38
N ASP A 29 21.79 8.33 9.18
CA ASP A 29 22.44 7.09 9.61
C ASP A 29 21.43 5.94 9.70
N PRO A 30 21.07 5.30 8.58
CA PRO A 30 20.19 4.13 8.59
C PRO A 30 20.94 2.81 8.82
N GLY A 31 22.26 2.83 9.06
CA GLY A 31 23.10 1.64 9.12
C GLY A 31 23.50 1.14 7.72
N ASP A 32 23.17 -0.12 7.41
CA ASP A 32 23.58 -0.90 6.22
C ASP A 32 22.91 -0.46 4.90
N GLY A 33 22.60 0.83 4.73
CA GLY A 33 22.04 1.42 3.51
C GLY A 33 20.53 1.69 3.58
N PHE A 34 19.74 0.81 4.21
CA PHE A 34 18.33 1.07 4.53
C PHE A 34 17.86 0.33 5.79
N SER A 35 16.74 0.77 6.36
CA SER A 35 16.10 0.15 7.53
C SER A 35 14.57 0.32 7.50
N VAL A 36 13.85 -0.40 8.36
CA VAL A 36 12.38 -0.30 8.46
C VAL A 36 11.98 -0.01 9.90
N SER A 37 11.34 1.14 10.11
CA SER A 37 10.64 1.44 11.37
C SER A 37 9.37 0.59 11.48
N CYS A 38 9.16 -0.04 12.63
CA CYS A 38 8.07 -0.99 12.83
C CYS A 38 7.11 -0.45 13.89
N PHE A 39 5.95 0.04 13.45
CA PHE A 39 4.87 0.46 14.35
C PHE A 39 3.68 -0.50 14.27
N PRO A 40 3.00 -0.78 15.39
CA PRO A 40 1.79 -1.58 15.37
C PRO A 40 0.68 -0.86 14.57
N PRO A 41 0.01 -1.54 13.64
CA PRO A 41 -1.13 -0.97 12.91
C PRO A 41 -2.24 -0.47 13.88
N PRO A 42 -2.94 0.63 13.55
CA PRO A 42 -2.97 1.29 12.25
C PRO A 42 -1.88 2.38 12.04
N LEU A 43 -0.88 2.48 12.92
CA LEU A 43 0.23 3.41 12.70
C LEU A 43 1.03 3.04 11.45
N VAL A 44 1.44 4.06 10.72
CA VAL A 44 2.21 3.91 9.48
C VAL A 44 3.69 3.70 9.82
N SER A 45 4.23 2.62 9.27
CA SER A 45 5.65 2.25 9.27
C SER A 45 6.36 2.86 8.06
N HIS A 46 7.65 3.16 8.21
CA HIS A 46 8.46 3.81 7.19
C HIS A 46 9.70 3.02 6.85
N LEU A 47 9.96 2.89 5.55
CA LEU A 47 11.25 2.51 4.99
C LEU A 47 12.19 3.72 5.06
N THR A 48 13.37 3.57 5.64
CA THR A 48 14.39 4.61 5.76
C THR A 48 15.59 4.26 4.90
N VAL A 49 16.08 5.20 4.09
CA VAL A 49 17.22 5.02 3.17
C VAL A 49 18.33 6.02 3.48
N SER A 50 19.58 5.65 3.19
CA SER A 50 20.73 6.53 3.38
C SER A 50 20.72 7.70 2.38
N PRO A 51 21.38 8.83 2.69
CA PRO A 51 21.52 9.93 1.74
C PRO A 51 22.20 9.50 0.44
N GLU A 52 23.17 8.57 0.50
CA GLU A 52 23.87 8.03 -0.65
C GLU A 52 22.93 7.20 -1.54
N LEU A 53 22.13 6.33 -0.93
CA LEU A 53 21.11 5.58 -1.65
C LEU A 53 20.05 6.52 -2.25
N GLN A 54 19.63 7.54 -1.50
CA GLN A 54 18.73 8.56 -2.02
C GLN A 54 19.30 9.26 -3.27
N LEU A 55 20.58 9.63 -3.27
CA LEU A 55 21.24 10.23 -4.43
C LEU A 55 21.23 9.30 -5.67
N GLN A 56 21.33 7.98 -5.47
CA GLN A 56 21.19 7.00 -6.55
C GLN A 56 19.76 6.90 -7.08
N LEU A 57 18.78 7.09 -6.19
CA LEU A 57 17.34 7.04 -6.51
C LEU A 57 16.82 8.34 -7.13
N LEU A 58 17.48 9.47 -6.92
CA LEU A 58 17.07 10.79 -7.42
C LEU A 58 17.26 10.89 -8.95
N ARG A 59 16.23 10.47 -9.70
CA ARG A 59 16.14 10.74 -11.15
C ARG A 59 14.73 10.97 -11.69
N GLN A 60 13.77 11.30 -10.84
CA GLN A 60 12.48 11.83 -11.30
C GLN A 60 12.50 13.37 -11.27
N ALA A 61 11.68 14.00 -12.12
CA ALA A 61 11.57 15.44 -12.28
C ALA A 61 11.79 16.18 -10.95
N ALA A 62 12.67 17.19 -10.97
CA ALA A 62 13.14 17.89 -9.77
C ALA A 62 12.00 18.14 -8.76
N GLY A 63 12.03 17.42 -7.62
CA GLY A 63 11.07 17.60 -6.53
C GLY A 63 10.15 16.41 -6.21
N VAL A 64 10.12 15.33 -6.99
CA VAL A 64 9.31 14.13 -6.64
C VAL A 64 10.15 13.11 -5.87
N PRO A 65 9.77 12.70 -4.64
CA PRO A 65 10.49 11.68 -3.90
C PRO A 65 10.32 10.31 -4.56
N SER A 66 11.40 9.52 -4.61
CA SER A 66 11.35 8.15 -5.12
C SER A 66 10.39 7.31 -4.28
N ARG A 67 9.58 6.49 -4.94
CA ARG A 67 8.59 5.61 -4.29
C ARG A 67 8.81 4.16 -4.72
N VAL A 68 8.46 3.22 -3.84
CA VAL A 68 8.38 1.80 -4.17
C VAL A 68 7.39 1.61 -5.33
N LEU A 69 7.87 1.08 -6.45
CA LEU A 69 7.07 0.81 -7.65
C LEU A 69 6.26 -0.49 -7.51
N ALA A 70 6.91 -1.51 -6.96
CA ALA A 70 6.35 -2.84 -6.75
C ALA A 70 7.12 -3.55 -5.64
N ALA A 71 6.51 -4.59 -5.06
CA ALA A 71 7.14 -5.39 -4.02
C ALA A 71 6.72 -6.86 -4.11
N ASP A 72 7.65 -7.75 -3.79
CA ASP A 72 7.33 -9.11 -3.37
C ASP A 72 7.33 -9.15 -1.85
N LEU A 73 6.17 -8.83 -1.28
CA LEU A 73 5.96 -8.73 0.16
C LEU A 73 6.18 -10.05 0.88
N SER A 74 5.98 -11.19 0.18
CA SER A 74 6.23 -12.51 0.75
C SER A 74 7.73 -12.79 0.94
N ALA A 75 8.56 -12.16 0.09
CA ALA A 75 10.00 -12.32 0.07
C ALA A 75 10.77 -11.12 0.67
N GLY A 76 10.09 -10.04 1.03
CA GLY A 76 10.71 -8.81 1.53
C GLY A 76 11.48 -8.01 0.47
N LEU A 77 11.11 -8.13 -0.81
CA LEU A 77 11.75 -7.41 -1.91
C LEU A 77 10.99 -6.14 -2.27
N PHE A 78 11.71 -5.03 -2.44
CA PHE A 78 11.15 -3.74 -2.87
C PHE A 78 11.87 -3.21 -4.10
N LEU A 79 11.12 -2.79 -5.12
CA LEU A 79 11.65 -2.20 -6.34
C LEU A 79 11.50 -0.68 -6.31
N LEU A 80 12.60 0.06 -6.45
CA LEU A 80 12.60 1.52 -6.52
C LEU A 80 13.19 2.03 -7.84
N PRO A 81 12.74 3.18 -8.35
CA PRO A 81 13.30 3.79 -9.56
C PRO A 81 14.61 4.53 -9.25
N GLY A 82 15.52 4.58 -10.22
CA GLY A 82 16.77 5.36 -10.14
C GLY A 82 17.39 5.56 -11.52
N PHE A 83 18.72 5.45 -11.64
CA PHE A 83 19.41 5.41 -12.95
C PHE A 83 19.01 4.18 -13.80
N GLY A 84 18.50 3.15 -13.15
CA GLY A 84 17.71 2.06 -13.70
C GLY A 84 16.67 1.69 -12.66
N TYR A 85 16.90 0.58 -11.97
CA TYR A 85 16.12 0.21 -10.79
C TYR A 85 17.04 -0.23 -9.67
N THR A 86 16.57 -0.08 -8.43
CA THR A 86 17.21 -0.63 -7.25
C THR A 86 16.26 -1.62 -6.59
N VAL A 87 16.72 -2.84 -6.37
CA VAL A 87 16.01 -3.84 -5.57
C VAL A 87 16.60 -3.84 -4.17
N LEU A 88 15.74 -3.60 -3.18
CA LEU A 88 16.07 -3.76 -1.76
C LEU A 88 15.61 -5.13 -1.29
N ASP A 89 16.49 -5.89 -0.66
CA ASP A 89 16.17 -7.17 -0.03
C ASP A 89 16.16 -7.01 1.48
N ALA A 90 14.98 -6.78 2.05
CA ALA A 90 14.83 -6.67 3.49
C ALA A 90 14.98 -8.02 4.19
N ALA A 91 14.80 -9.15 3.49
CA ALA A 91 14.95 -10.46 4.10
C ALA A 91 16.43 -10.91 4.19
N ASP A 92 17.32 -10.25 3.45
CA ASP A 92 18.76 -10.46 3.58
C ASP A 92 19.26 -9.89 4.92
N PRO A 93 20.03 -10.66 5.73
CA PRO A 93 20.55 -10.18 7.02
C PRO A 93 21.41 -8.91 6.95
N SER A 94 22.00 -8.64 5.78
CA SER A 94 22.81 -7.45 5.51
C SER A 94 22.04 -6.31 4.83
N PHE A 95 20.71 -6.45 4.67
CA PHE A 95 19.87 -5.48 3.97
C PHE A 95 20.42 -5.16 2.57
N ALA A 96 20.64 -6.22 1.79
CA ALA A 96 21.31 -6.12 0.49
C ALA A 96 20.54 -5.21 -0.49
N THR A 97 21.31 -4.50 -1.32
CA THR A 97 20.79 -3.65 -2.39
C THR A 97 21.40 -4.05 -3.73
N TYR A 98 20.57 -4.11 -4.77
CA TYR A 98 20.98 -4.57 -6.10
C TYR A 98 20.61 -3.54 -7.16
N THR A 99 21.59 -3.16 -7.98
CA THR A 99 21.36 -2.26 -9.11
C THR A 99 20.96 -3.06 -10.35
N VAL A 100 19.82 -2.70 -10.92
CA VAL A 100 19.33 -3.27 -12.18
C VAL A 100 19.45 -2.20 -13.28
N PRO A 101 20.12 -2.49 -14.41
CA PRO A 101 20.23 -1.56 -15.52
C PRO A 101 18.87 -1.13 -16.05
N ALA A 102 18.73 0.13 -16.46
CA ALA A 102 17.50 0.62 -17.07
C ALA A 102 17.11 -0.18 -18.31
N ARG A 103 15.81 -0.36 -18.53
CA ARG A 103 15.25 -0.86 -19.77
C ARG A 103 14.27 0.16 -20.31
N THR A 104 14.41 0.52 -21.57
CA THR A 104 13.54 1.48 -22.26
C THR A 104 12.86 0.80 -23.44
N GLY A 105 11.64 1.25 -23.73
CA GLY A 105 10.82 0.79 -24.85
C GLY A 105 9.64 1.74 -25.03
N PRO A 106 9.05 1.82 -26.23
CA PRO A 106 8.00 2.79 -26.57
C PRO A 106 6.77 2.74 -25.65
N ASN A 107 6.40 1.56 -25.16
CA ASN A 107 5.27 1.36 -24.24
C ASN A 107 5.65 0.47 -23.05
N LEU A 108 6.92 0.49 -22.64
CA LEU A 108 7.40 -0.31 -21.54
C LEU A 108 7.08 0.35 -20.20
N GLY A 109 6.36 -0.37 -19.34
CA GLY A 109 5.99 0.11 -18.02
C GLY A 109 5.58 -1.00 -17.06
N GLY A 110 5.02 -0.61 -15.92
CA GLY A 110 4.50 -1.56 -14.93
C GLY A 110 5.56 -2.54 -14.44
N PHE A 111 6.71 -2.03 -13.98
CA PHE A 111 7.78 -2.91 -13.50
C PHE A 111 7.41 -3.56 -12.17
N GLY A 112 7.50 -4.89 -12.11
CA GLY A 112 7.35 -5.71 -10.91
C GLY A 112 8.67 -6.34 -10.47
N VAL A 113 8.73 -6.83 -9.23
CA VAL A 113 9.83 -7.65 -8.72
C VAL A 113 9.26 -8.91 -8.06
N ILE A 114 9.92 -10.05 -8.23
CA ILE A 114 9.53 -11.33 -7.63
C ILE A 114 10.76 -12.16 -7.27
N ARG A 115 10.73 -12.86 -6.15
CA ARG A 115 11.81 -13.75 -5.72
C ARG A 115 11.95 -14.94 -6.68
N GLY A 116 13.20 -15.31 -6.98
CA GLY A 116 13.51 -16.50 -7.78
C GLY A 116 13.06 -17.79 -7.10
N GLN A 117 12.71 -18.80 -7.90
CA GLN A 117 12.18 -20.08 -7.40
C GLN A 117 13.26 -21.08 -6.97
N GLY A 118 14.53 -20.84 -7.34
CA GLY A 118 15.67 -21.59 -6.83
C GLY A 118 16.19 -20.96 -5.54
N GLY A 119 16.34 -21.74 -4.47
CA GLY A 119 16.70 -21.27 -3.12
C GLY A 119 18.04 -20.53 -2.96
N GLY A 120 18.69 -20.10 -4.04
CA GLY A 120 19.91 -19.31 -4.06
C GLY A 120 19.73 -17.82 -3.76
N GLY A 121 18.51 -17.31 -3.61
CA GLY A 121 18.28 -15.90 -3.22
C GLY A 121 18.20 -14.91 -4.38
N GLY A 122 18.27 -15.38 -5.64
CA GLY A 122 18.04 -14.56 -6.83
C GLY A 122 16.63 -13.95 -6.90
N PHE A 123 16.44 -13.01 -7.83
CA PHE A 123 15.15 -12.36 -8.08
C PHE A 123 14.99 -12.04 -9.56
N MET A 124 13.77 -11.68 -9.94
CA MET A 124 13.46 -11.22 -11.29
C MET A 124 12.73 -9.88 -11.26
N VAL A 125 13.24 -8.91 -12.02
CA VAL A 125 12.52 -7.66 -12.33
C VAL A 125 11.85 -7.80 -13.68
N VAL A 126 10.57 -7.47 -13.75
CA VAL A 126 9.73 -7.77 -14.91
C VAL A 126 9.00 -6.52 -15.38
N GLY A 127 9.23 -6.09 -16.61
CA GLY A 127 8.50 -5.00 -17.26
C GLY A 127 7.64 -5.52 -18.40
N LEU A 128 6.46 -4.91 -18.57
CA LEU A 128 5.53 -5.24 -19.64
C LEU A 128 5.58 -4.17 -20.73
N GLU A 129 5.83 -4.58 -21.97
CA GLU A 129 5.74 -3.72 -23.15
C GLU A 129 4.65 -4.23 -24.08
N TYR A 130 3.69 -3.36 -24.39
CA TYR A 130 2.59 -3.72 -25.28
C TYR A 130 2.72 -3.13 -26.68
N HIS A 131 2.38 -3.94 -27.68
CA HIS A 131 2.44 -3.57 -29.10
C HIS A 131 1.03 -3.45 -29.67
N TYR A 132 0.48 -2.24 -29.65
CA TYR A 132 -0.80 -1.98 -30.32
C TYR A 132 -0.65 -1.95 -31.85
N PRO A 133 -1.63 -2.46 -32.62
CA PRO A 133 -2.87 -3.15 -32.24
C PRO A 133 -2.74 -4.68 -32.15
N ASN A 134 -1.52 -5.20 -32.01
CA ASN A 134 -1.24 -6.63 -32.05
C ASN A 134 -1.62 -7.29 -30.72
N THR A 135 -1.93 -8.59 -30.77
CA THR A 135 -2.19 -9.43 -29.59
C THR A 135 -0.91 -9.85 -28.86
N ASP A 136 0.23 -9.29 -29.25
CA ASP A 136 1.53 -9.68 -28.76
C ASP A 136 2.04 -8.63 -27.77
N ALA A 137 2.50 -9.09 -26.62
CA ALA A 137 3.24 -8.27 -25.68
C ALA A 137 4.66 -8.83 -25.54
N LEU A 138 5.59 -7.97 -25.11
CA LEU A 138 6.93 -8.35 -24.74
C LEU A 138 7.05 -8.27 -23.22
N LEU A 139 7.52 -9.36 -22.63
CA LEU A 139 7.93 -9.40 -21.25
C LEU A 139 9.45 -9.20 -21.20
N HIS A 140 9.90 -8.15 -20.53
CA HIS A 140 11.32 -7.90 -20.28
C HIS A 140 11.64 -8.36 -18.87
N CYS A 141 12.45 -9.40 -18.76
CA CYS A 141 12.84 -10.02 -17.49
C CYS A 141 14.31 -9.76 -17.23
N TYR A 142 14.65 -9.03 -16.19
CA TYR A 142 16.01 -9.01 -15.64
C TYR A 142 16.10 -10.09 -14.58
N GLU A 143 16.85 -11.14 -14.88
CA GLU A 143 17.10 -12.23 -13.94
C GLU A 143 18.42 -11.95 -13.23
N TYR A 144 18.36 -11.82 -11.90
CA TYR A 144 19.53 -11.72 -11.05
C TYR A 144 19.82 -13.07 -10.41
N ASP A 145 21.04 -13.54 -10.60
CA ASP A 145 21.57 -14.74 -9.97
C ASP A 145 22.67 -14.36 -8.97
N SER A 146 22.46 -14.80 -7.74
CA SER A 146 23.36 -14.54 -6.62
C SER A 146 24.68 -15.28 -6.75
N GLU A 147 24.70 -16.47 -7.39
CA GLU A 147 25.91 -17.28 -7.54
C GLU A 147 26.89 -16.64 -8.52
N SER A 148 26.37 -16.15 -9.65
CA SER A 148 27.17 -15.40 -10.65
C SER A 148 27.41 -13.94 -10.28
N GLY A 149 26.75 -13.43 -9.23
CA GLY A 149 26.90 -12.06 -8.74
C GLY A 149 26.39 -11.00 -9.74
N GLY A 150 25.51 -11.39 -10.66
CA GLY A 150 25.11 -10.57 -11.79
C GLY A 150 23.77 -10.99 -12.39
N GLY A 151 23.34 -10.24 -13.39
CA GLY A 151 22.07 -10.50 -14.05
C GLY A 151 22.00 -9.90 -15.45
N GLY A 152 21.04 -10.40 -16.23
CA GLY A 152 20.86 -10.03 -17.63
C GLY A 152 19.40 -9.83 -17.99
N TRP A 153 19.15 -8.90 -18.91
CA TRP A 153 17.83 -8.71 -19.52
C TRP A 153 17.58 -9.77 -20.59
N ILE A 154 16.44 -10.46 -20.47
CA ILE A 154 15.88 -11.39 -21.45
C ILE A 154 14.52 -10.84 -21.86
N THR A 155 14.23 -10.87 -23.17
CA THR A 155 12.92 -10.48 -23.69
C THR A 155 12.19 -11.72 -24.18
N LYS A 156 10.96 -11.91 -23.71
CA LYS A 156 10.07 -13.01 -24.09
C LYS A 156 8.85 -12.45 -24.83
N GLN A 157 8.47 -13.06 -25.94
CA GLN A 157 7.16 -12.78 -26.53
C GLN A 157 6.10 -13.52 -25.72
N VAL A 158 5.00 -12.83 -25.43
CA VAL A 158 3.86 -13.41 -24.72
C VAL A 158 2.58 -13.09 -25.48
N GLN A 159 1.71 -14.09 -25.58
CA GLN A 159 0.40 -13.91 -26.18
C GLN A 159 -0.56 -13.31 -25.16
N VAL A 160 -1.30 -12.30 -25.61
CA VAL A 160 -2.40 -11.69 -24.85
C VAL A 160 -3.72 -12.01 -25.54
N HIS A 161 -4.73 -12.39 -24.76
CA HIS A 161 -6.04 -12.66 -25.34
C HIS A 161 -6.62 -11.44 -26.09
N PRO A 162 -7.14 -11.64 -27.33
CA PRO A 162 -7.74 -10.57 -28.12
C PRO A 162 -9.11 -10.18 -27.55
N GLN A 163 -9.21 -9.06 -26.82
CA GLN A 163 -10.43 -8.26 -26.62
C GLN A 163 -10.12 -6.94 -25.87
N PRO A 164 -11.02 -5.93 -25.85
CA PRO A 164 -10.70 -4.56 -26.26
C PRO A 164 -10.05 -3.75 -25.13
N TRP A 165 -8.78 -4.00 -24.83
CA TRP A 165 -7.99 -3.09 -24.02
C TRP A 165 -7.18 -2.17 -24.94
N SER A 166 -7.36 -0.85 -24.75
CA SER A 166 -6.52 0.14 -25.41
C SER A 166 -5.22 0.31 -24.62
N PRO A 167 -4.05 0.41 -25.27
CA PRO A 167 -2.78 0.80 -24.64
C PRO A 167 -2.82 2.17 -23.99
N ALA A 168 -3.84 2.98 -24.32
CA ALA A 168 -4.08 4.26 -23.67
C ALA A 168 -4.41 4.12 -22.16
N PHE A 169 -4.61 2.89 -21.67
CA PHE A 169 -4.90 2.63 -20.26
C PHE A 169 -3.62 2.38 -19.47
N PRO A 170 -3.29 3.25 -18.50
CA PRO A 170 -2.06 3.08 -17.71
C PRO A 170 -2.15 1.85 -16.81
N ILE A 171 -1.01 1.18 -16.62
CA ILE A 171 -0.81 0.25 -15.51
C ILE A 171 -0.78 1.08 -14.22
N ILE A 172 -1.54 0.64 -13.23
CA ILE A 172 -1.78 1.40 -11.99
C ILE A 172 -1.09 0.80 -10.79
N ASP A 173 -0.95 -0.52 -10.76
CA ASP A 173 -0.26 -1.23 -9.70
C ASP A 173 0.22 -2.59 -10.21
N VAL A 174 1.24 -3.12 -9.54
CA VAL A 174 1.89 -4.39 -9.89
C VAL A 174 2.09 -5.22 -8.63
N ILE A 175 1.48 -6.40 -8.59
CA ILE A 175 1.49 -7.29 -7.42
C ILE A 175 2.26 -8.55 -7.76
N ALA A 176 3.22 -8.93 -6.91
CA ALA A 176 3.82 -10.26 -6.95
C ALA A 176 3.05 -11.19 -6.00
N HIS A 177 2.50 -12.28 -6.55
CA HIS A 177 1.72 -13.23 -5.76
C HIS A 177 1.68 -14.61 -6.42
N GLN A 178 1.94 -15.66 -5.63
CA GLN A 178 1.91 -17.07 -6.05
C GLN A 178 2.76 -17.36 -7.30
N GLY A 179 4.00 -16.84 -7.32
CA GLY A 179 4.94 -17.07 -8.43
C GLY A 179 4.57 -16.31 -9.72
N ARG A 180 3.58 -15.42 -9.66
CA ARG A 180 3.13 -14.62 -10.80
C ARG A 180 3.27 -13.12 -10.51
N ILE A 181 3.46 -12.36 -11.58
CA ILE A 181 3.28 -10.91 -11.57
C ILE A 181 1.87 -10.62 -12.09
N TRP A 182 1.20 -9.70 -11.40
CA TRP A 182 -0.16 -9.27 -11.70
C TRP A 182 -0.15 -7.76 -11.98
N TRP A 183 -0.56 -7.38 -13.19
CA TRP A 183 -0.69 -5.98 -13.59
C TRP A 183 -2.14 -5.54 -13.52
N LEU A 184 -2.37 -4.47 -12.75
CA LEU A 184 -3.65 -3.79 -12.71
C LEU A 184 -3.68 -2.69 -13.77
N ILE A 185 -4.73 -2.69 -14.59
CA ILE A 185 -4.87 -1.74 -15.69
C ILE A 185 -6.04 -0.80 -15.41
N ASN A 186 -5.87 0.49 -15.70
CA ASN A 186 -6.97 1.44 -15.61
C ASN A 186 -7.81 1.47 -16.88
N ALA A 187 -8.78 0.58 -17.04
CA ALA A 187 -9.72 0.71 -18.16
C ALA A 187 -10.84 1.69 -17.82
N SER A 188 -10.80 2.89 -18.41
CA SER A 188 -11.81 3.92 -18.16
C SER A 188 -13.10 3.76 -18.98
N THR A 189 -13.08 2.94 -20.03
CA THR A 189 -14.23 2.79 -20.97
C THR A 189 -14.89 1.43 -20.95
N THR A 190 -14.28 0.43 -20.31
CA THR A 190 -14.88 -0.90 -20.17
C THR A 190 -15.32 -1.10 -18.73
N GLN A 191 -16.50 -1.71 -18.55
CA GLN A 191 -17.03 -2.14 -17.25
C GLN A 191 -16.22 -3.33 -16.71
N VAL A 192 -14.89 -3.26 -16.78
CA VAL A 192 -13.98 -4.33 -16.44
C VAL A 192 -12.73 -3.74 -15.81
N LEU A 193 -12.30 -4.35 -14.72
CA LEU A 193 -10.96 -4.14 -14.19
C LEU A 193 -10.06 -5.18 -14.83
N PRO A 194 -9.28 -4.79 -15.84
CA PRO A 194 -8.43 -5.72 -16.53
C PRO A 194 -7.26 -6.04 -15.60
N LEU A 195 -7.27 -7.26 -15.08
CA LEU A 195 -6.13 -7.85 -14.40
C LEU A 195 -5.40 -8.73 -15.40
N LEU A 196 -4.13 -8.43 -15.66
CA LEU A 196 -3.24 -9.32 -16.42
C LEU A 196 -2.34 -10.07 -15.45
N SER A 197 -2.06 -11.32 -15.72
CA SER A 197 -1.03 -12.07 -14.98
C SER A 197 -0.15 -12.89 -15.89
N CYS A 198 1.11 -13.06 -15.49
CA CYS A 198 2.00 -14.06 -16.07
C CYS A 198 2.91 -14.66 -15.00
N ASN A 199 3.36 -15.89 -15.23
CA ASN A 199 4.51 -16.43 -14.53
C ASN A 199 5.77 -16.03 -15.31
N PRO A 200 6.65 -15.16 -14.80
CA PRO A 200 7.80 -14.70 -15.56
C PRO A 200 8.90 -15.77 -15.69
N PHE A 201 8.83 -16.85 -14.90
CA PHE A 201 9.80 -17.95 -14.90
C PHE A 201 9.52 -19.02 -15.96
N THR A 202 8.36 -19.01 -16.62
CA THR A 202 8.07 -19.97 -17.70
C THR A 202 8.95 -19.69 -18.91
N ALA A 203 9.37 -20.76 -19.60
CA ALA A 203 10.20 -20.67 -20.80
C ALA A 203 9.34 -20.37 -22.04
N GLY A 204 9.79 -19.44 -22.88
CA GLY A 204 9.28 -19.19 -24.24
C GLY A 204 7.75 -19.11 -24.37
N ASP A 205 7.23 -19.80 -25.39
CA ASP A 205 5.82 -19.84 -25.82
C ASP A 205 4.83 -20.36 -24.75
N SER A 206 5.33 -20.90 -23.63
CA SER A 206 4.49 -21.29 -22.49
C SER A 206 4.05 -20.09 -21.63
N SER A 207 4.65 -18.92 -21.87
CA SER A 207 4.34 -17.68 -21.14
C SER A 207 3.10 -17.02 -21.74
N ARG A 208 1.92 -17.44 -21.27
CA ARG A 208 0.64 -16.83 -21.65
C ARG A 208 0.22 -15.77 -20.63
N MET A 209 -0.28 -14.64 -21.11
CA MET A 209 -0.95 -13.68 -20.24
C MET A 209 -2.40 -14.08 -20.03
N VAL A 210 -2.80 -14.21 -18.77
CA VAL A 210 -4.20 -14.49 -18.39
C VAL A 210 -4.90 -13.18 -18.05
N TYR A 211 -6.11 -13.01 -18.58
CA TYR A 211 -6.93 -11.82 -18.41
C TYR A 211 -8.15 -12.12 -17.55
N SER A 212 -8.42 -11.29 -16.53
CA SER A 212 -9.68 -11.36 -15.79
C SER A 212 -10.78 -10.58 -16.49
N ARG A 213 -11.82 -11.28 -16.92
CA ARG A 213 -13.10 -10.66 -17.25
C ARG A 213 -13.84 -10.39 -15.96
N ALA A 214 -13.97 -9.11 -15.64
CA ALA A 214 -14.99 -8.72 -14.71
C ALA A 214 -16.36 -8.98 -15.38
N SER A 215 -17.18 -9.88 -14.84
CA SER A 215 -18.56 -10.01 -15.31
C SER A 215 -19.31 -8.68 -15.17
N ASP A 216 -20.32 -8.44 -16.00
CA ASP A 216 -21.23 -7.28 -15.93
C ASP A 216 -21.82 -7.04 -14.52
N ARG A 217 -21.87 -8.08 -13.68
CA ARG A 217 -22.34 -8.01 -12.28
C ARG A 217 -21.33 -7.40 -11.29
N LEU A 218 -20.07 -7.19 -11.69
CA LEU A 218 -19.11 -6.46 -10.85
C LEU A 218 -19.54 -5.00 -10.69
N PHE A 219 -20.34 -4.50 -11.63
CA PHE A 219 -20.70 -3.09 -11.77
C PHE A 219 -22.17 -2.81 -11.48
N ALA A 220 -22.81 -3.61 -10.63
CA ALA A 220 -24.11 -3.25 -10.06
C ALA A 220 -24.02 -2.03 -9.09
N PHE A 221 -23.19 -1.00 -9.34
CA PHE A 221 -23.08 0.19 -8.49
C PHE A 221 -22.69 1.50 -9.24
N CYS A 222 -23.39 2.57 -8.82
CA CYS A 222 -23.36 4.00 -9.19
C CYS A 222 -23.05 4.39 -10.64
N ALA A 223 -24.09 4.79 -11.40
CA ALA A 223 -23.98 5.48 -12.69
C ALA A 223 -23.51 6.95 -12.57
N CYS A 224 -22.99 7.35 -11.40
CA CYS A 224 -22.57 8.72 -11.16
C CYS A 224 -21.21 8.98 -11.80
N VAL A 225 -21.14 10.11 -12.51
CA VAL A 225 -19.97 10.58 -13.24
C VAL A 225 -18.73 10.66 -12.34
N SER A 226 -18.86 10.99 -11.06
CA SER A 226 -17.76 11.02 -10.09
C SER A 226 -17.16 9.64 -9.77
N CYS A 227 -17.91 8.55 -9.94
CA CYS A 227 -17.41 7.19 -9.73
C CYS A 227 -16.95 6.53 -11.05
N TRP A 228 -17.16 7.22 -12.18
CA TRP A 228 -16.79 6.84 -13.56
C TRP A 228 -15.61 7.64 -14.11
N GLN A 229 -15.57 8.94 -13.87
CA GLN A 229 -14.57 9.87 -14.38
C GLN A 229 -13.57 10.19 -13.29
N LEU A 230 -12.31 9.83 -13.61
CA LEU A 230 -11.05 10.38 -13.11
C LEU A 230 -10.22 9.41 -12.24
N ALA A 231 -8.98 9.22 -12.71
CA ALA A 231 -7.80 8.64 -12.07
C ALA A 231 -7.58 7.09 -12.10
N PRO A 232 -6.31 6.63 -12.16
CA PRO A 232 -5.91 5.22 -12.10
C PRO A 232 -6.21 4.59 -10.75
N ILE A 233 -7.21 3.69 -10.68
CA ILE A 233 -7.92 3.31 -9.44
C ILE A 233 -8.40 4.58 -8.71
N ALA A 234 -9.69 4.89 -8.86
CA ALA A 234 -10.30 5.90 -8.01
C ALA A 234 -10.00 5.54 -6.54
N PRO A 235 -9.73 6.53 -5.66
CA PRO A 235 -9.31 6.29 -4.28
C PRO A 235 -10.30 5.41 -3.50
N ASN A 236 -11.52 5.24 -4.02
CA ASN A 236 -12.52 4.32 -3.50
C ASN A 236 -12.27 2.83 -3.73
N ARG A 237 -11.13 2.41 -4.30
CA ARG A 237 -10.85 0.99 -4.61
C ARG A 237 -9.40 0.62 -4.28
N CYS A 238 -9.17 -0.65 -3.97
CA CYS A 238 -7.82 -1.22 -3.95
C CYS A 238 -7.85 -2.71 -4.30
N VAL A 239 -6.71 -3.25 -4.75
CA VAL A 239 -6.51 -4.69 -4.89
C VAL A 239 -5.24 -5.09 -4.18
N GLN A 240 -5.34 -6.04 -3.27
CA GLN A 240 -4.21 -6.51 -2.47
C GLN A 240 -4.37 -7.98 -2.13
N VAL A 241 -3.29 -8.60 -1.65
CA VAL A 241 -3.33 -9.97 -1.14
C VAL A 241 -3.81 -9.93 0.30
N SER A 242 -4.88 -10.67 0.60
CA SER A 242 -5.36 -10.90 1.96
C SER A 242 -5.80 -12.36 2.14
N ASP A 243 -5.28 -12.98 3.19
CA ASP A 243 -5.48 -14.41 3.49
C ASP A 243 -5.09 -15.28 2.27
N GLY A 244 -3.89 -15.02 1.74
CA GLY A 244 -3.29 -15.77 0.64
C GLY A 244 -4.02 -15.65 -0.72
N LYS A 245 -4.99 -14.74 -0.85
CA LYS A 245 -5.80 -14.56 -2.07
C LYS A 245 -5.85 -13.10 -2.48
N LEU A 246 -5.92 -12.84 -3.78
CA LEU A 246 -6.17 -11.50 -4.31
C LEU A 246 -7.59 -11.05 -3.97
N ARG A 247 -7.72 -9.90 -3.31
CA ARG A 247 -8.98 -9.29 -2.94
C ARG A 247 -9.13 -7.94 -3.60
N TRP A 248 -10.31 -7.71 -4.16
CA TRP A 248 -10.77 -6.43 -4.67
C TRP A 248 -11.65 -5.77 -3.63
N VAL A 249 -11.31 -4.56 -3.20
CA VAL A 249 -12.12 -3.76 -2.29
C VAL A 249 -12.66 -2.53 -3.01
N GLN A 250 -13.92 -2.20 -2.78
CA GLN A 250 -14.57 -1.04 -3.39
C GLN A 250 -15.57 -0.37 -2.45
N ILE A 251 -15.54 0.96 -2.37
CA ILE A 251 -16.62 1.78 -1.85
C ILE A 251 -17.56 2.12 -3.01
N ALA A 252 -18.78 1.59 -2.96
CA ALA A 252 -19.88 2.00 -3.80
C ALA A 252 -20.53 3.28 -3.25
N CYS A 253 -20.64 4.25 -4.14
CA CYS A 253 -21.06 5.60 -3.82
C CYS A 253 -22.53 5.67 -3.38
N ALA A 254 -22.80 6.60 -2.48
CA ALA A 254 -24.08 6.89 -1.84
C ALA A 254 -25.15 7.55 -2.72
N HIS A 255 -24.81 7.91 -3.96
CA HIS A 255 -25.65 8.77 -4.80
C HIS A 255 -26.90 8.03 -5.24
N ALA A 256 -28.02 8.42 -4.64
CA ALA A 256 -29.32 8.20 -5.22
C ALA A 256 -29.55 9.24 -6.33
N LYS A 257 -30.49 8.98 -7.25
CA LYS A 257 -30.96 10.02 -8.18
C LYS A 257 -31.37 11.26 -7.37
N GLU A 258 -31.31 12.47 -7.92
CA GLU A 258 -31.61 13.74 -7.23
C GLU A 258 -32.91 13.73 -6.38
N SER A 259 -33.84 12.83 -6.70
CA SER A 259 -35.11 12.61 -6.01
C SER A 259 -35.09 11.69 -4.77
N GLU A 260 -33.97 11.05 -4.44
CA GLU A 260 -33.88 10.06 -3.37
C GLU A 260 -32.93 10.51 -2.23
N PRO A 261 -33.19 10.10 -0.98
CA PRO A 261 -32.33 10.45 0.15
C PRO A 261 -30.91 9.89 -0.06
N LYS A 262 -29.88 10.71 0.26
CA LYS A 262 -28.48 10.28 0.27
C LYS A 262 -28.34 9.05 1.15
N ARG A 263 -28.00 7.90 0.55
CA ARG A 263 -27.75 6.65 1.29
C ARG A 263 -26.35 6.68 1.87
N ALA A 264 -26.04 5.82 2.85
CA ALA A 264 -24.66 5.64 3.26
C ALA A 264 -23.89 4.86 2.17
N PRO A 265 -22.58 5.13 1.97
CA PRO A 265 -21.76 4.34 1.06
C PRO A 265 -21.67 2.89 1.54
N THR A 266 -21.49 1.95 0.60
CA THR A 266 -21.37 0.52 0.88
C THR A 266 -20.00 0.01 0.44
N VAL A 267 -19.35 -0.78 1.28
CA VAL A 267 -18.07 -1.43 0.99
C VAL A 267 -18.32 -2.87 0.56
N PHE A 268 -17.59 -3.31 -0.47
CA PHE A 268 -17.56 -4.68 -0.95
C PHE A 268 -16.13 -5.21 -0.96
N VAL A 269 -15.96 -6.45 -0.52
CA VAL A 269 -14.74 -7.24 -0.70
C VAL A 269 -15.07 -8.39 -1.64
N ARG A 270 -14.23 -8.60 -2.65
CA ARG A 270 -14.39 -9.68 -3.63
C ARG A 270 -13.09 -10.44 -3.75
N THR A 271 -13.16 -11.71 -4.10
CA THR A 271 -12.02 -12.62 -4.09
C THR A 271 -11.81 -13.18 -5.46
N LEU A 272 -10.58 -13.13 -5.97
CA LEU A 272 -10.27 -13.81 -7.22
C LEU A 272 -10.34 -15.32 -7.00
N HIS A 273 -11.18 -15.99 -7.78
CA HIS A 273 -11.23 -17.45 -7.86
C HIS A 273 -10.07 -17.96 -8.70
N ASP A 274 -9.54 -19.12 -8.30
CA ASP A 274 -8.46 -19.86 -8.96
C ASP A 274 -7.49 -19.00 -9.79
N PRO A 275 -6.47 -18.40 -9.16
CA PRO A 275 -5.49 -17.56 -9.85
C PRO A 275 -4.66 -18.30 -10.90
N ALA A 276 -4.74 -19.64 -10.97
CA ALA A 276 -4.09 -20.45 -11.99
C ALA A 276 -5.00 -20.74 -13.20
N ALA A 277 -6.31 -20.47 -13.10
CA ALA A 277 -7.26 -20.72 -14.19
C ALA A 277 -7.05 -19.76 -15.37
N ASP A 278 -7.37 -20.25 -16.57
CA ASP A 278 -7.34 -19.47 -17.82
C ASP A 278 -8.45 -18.41 -17.89
N ASP A 279 -9.50 -18.53 -17.08
CA ASP A 279 -10.61 -17.59 -16.97
C ASP A 279 -10.73 -17.09 -15.52
N LEU A 280 -10.11 -15.94 -15.24
CA LEU A 280 -10.06 -15.38 -13.89
C LEU A 280 -11.39 -14.71 -13.56
N ASN A 281 -12.10 -15.25 -12.57
CA ASN A 281 -13.39 -14.76 -12.12
C ASN A 281 -13.35 -14.26 -10.67
N TRP A 282 -14.15 -13.26 -10.33
CA TRP A 282 -14.24 -12.70 -8.98
C TRP A 282 -15.46 -13.24 -8.23
N SER A 283 -15.36 -13.35 -6.91
CA SER A 283 -16.49 -13.70 -6.06
C SER A 283 -17.52 -12.56 -6.03
N PHE A 284 -18.78 -12.94 -5.88
CA PHE A 284 -19.91 -12.01 -5.76
C PHE A 284 -20.52 -12.14 -4.37
N PRO A 285 -20.38 -11.11 -3.51
CA PRO A 285 -21.02 -11.15 -2.22
C PRO A 285 -22.54 -11.12 -2.38
N GLY A 286 -23.21 -12.08 -1.73
CA GLY A 286 -24.67 -12.10 -1.62
C GLY A 286 -25.20 -10.96 -0.73
N PRO A 287 -26.52 -10.79 -0.63
CA PRO A 287 -27.15 -9.78 0.21
C PRO A 287 -26.75 -9.89 1.70
N ASP A 288 -26.62 -11.12 2.20
CA ASP A 288 -26.32 -11.45 3.61
C ASP A 288 -24.84 -11.81 3.84
N ASP A 289 -23.96 -11.43 2.90
CA ASP A 289 -22.55 -11.79 2.95
C ASP A 289 -21.73 -10.80 3.80
N HIS A 290 -20.93 -11.32 4.72
CA HIS A 290 -19.98 -10.54 5.53
C HIS A 290 -18.93 -9.80 4.70
N HIS A 291 -18.77 -10.14 3.42
CA HIS A 291 -17.96 -9.40 2.45
C HIS A 291 -18.63 -8.09 1.96
N ARG A 292 -19.74 -7.67 2.59
CA ARG A 292 -20.45 -6.41 2.33
C ARG A 292 -20.73 -5.66 3.65
N MET A 293 -20.61 -4.33 3.61
CA MET A 293 -20.90 -3.47 4.77
C MET A 293 -21.43 -2.09 4.35
N SER A 294 -22.47 -1.59 5.04
CA SER A 294 -22.89 -0.19 4.93
C SER A 294 -22.19 0.67 5.96
N PHE A 295 -21.74 1.87 5.57
CA PHE A 295 -21.21 2.85 6.53
C PHE A 295 -22.27 3.36 7.51
N ALA A 296 -23.56 3.23 7.21
CA ALA A 296 -24.62 3.58 8.16
C ALA A 296 -24.51 2.76 9.45
N ASP A 297 -24.21 1.47 9.32
CA ASP A 297 -24.08 0.55 10.46
C ASP A 297 -22.86 0.91 11.31
N VAL A 298 -21.74 1.24 10.64
CA VAL A 298 -20.49 1.68 11.29
C VAL A 298 -20.67 2.99 12.02
N TRP A 299 -21.30 3.99 11.39
CA TRP A 299 -21.55 5.31 11.98
C TRP A 299 -22.49 5.29 13.18
N ALA A 300 -23.36 4.27 13.26
CA ALA A 300 -24.26 4.06 14.38
C ALA A 300 -23.55 3.41 15.58
N HIS A 301 -22.43 2.73 15.37
CA HIS A 301 -21.68 2.06 16.43
C HIS A 301 -20.87 3.04 17.29
N HIS A 302 -20.79 2.79 18.60
CA HIS A 302 -20.11 3.69 19.55
C HIS A 302 -18.61 3.87 19.24
N SER A 303 -17.94 2.80 18.78
CA SER A 303 -16.52 2.84 18.38
C SER A 303 -16.24 3.87 17.29
N TYR A 304 -17.20 4.19 16.42
CA TYR A 304 -17.00 5.22 15.40
C TYR A 304 -17.09 6.62 16.01
N THR A 305 -18.06 6.84 16.90
CA THR A 305 -18.23 8.13 17.60
C THR A 305 -16.96 8.49 18.39
N GLU A 306 -16.31 7.51 19.02
CA GLU A 306 -15.06 7.68 19.76
C GLU A 306 -13.89 8.20 18.90
N THR A 307 -13.91 7.94 17.58
CA THR A 307 -12.87 8.45 16.68
C THR A 307 -12.92 9.96 16.47
N GLY A 308 -14.11 10.57 16.65
CA GLY A 308 -14.37 11.97 16.31
C GLY A 308 -14.46 12.27 14.81
N LEU A 309 -14.42 11.25 13.93
CA LEU A 309 -14.50 11.44 12.48
C LEU A 309 -15.93 11.81 12.03
N PRO A 310 -16.08 12.62 10.97
CA PRO A 310 -17.39 12.99 10.44
C PRO A 310 -18.09 11.80 9.77
N ARG A 311 -19.42 11.83 9.74
CA ARG A 311 -20.26 10.82 9.06
C ARG A 311 -20.38 11.11 7.56
N VAL A 312 -19.27 10.97 6.83
CA VAL A 312 -19.16 11.19 5.39
C VAL A 312 -18.44 10.02 4.72
N GLN A 313 -18.57 9.92 3.39
CA GLN A 313 -17.85 8.89 2.64
C GLN A 313 -16.33 9.05 2.87
N PRO A 314 -15.59 7.96 3.18
CA PRO A 314 -14.14 8.04 3.27
C PRO A 314 -13.54 8.51 1.95
N ALA A 315 -12.45 9.26 2.05
CA ALA A 315 -11.76 9.76 0.88
C ALA A 315 -11.15 8.61 0.08
N ALA A 316 -10.61 7.59 0.77
CA ALA A 316 -9.98 6.46 0.11
C ALA A 316 -10.10 5.12 0.86
N VAL A 317 -10.04 4.00 0.12
CA VAL A 317 -9.68 2.67 0.61
C VAL A 317 -8.16 2.55 0.52
N VAL A 318 -7.50 2.37 1.65
CA VAL A 318 -6.03 2.39 1.70
C VAL A 318 -5.43 0.99 1.64
N LEU A 319 -6.01 0.05 2.38
CA LEU A 319 -5.59 -1.35 2.36
C LEU A 319 -6.65 -2.28 2.97
N ILE A 320 -6.48 -3.57 2.73
CA ILE A 320 -7.17 -4.66 3.42
C ILE A 320 -6.18 -5.37 4.35
N HIS A 321 -6.63 -5.80 5.52
CA HIS A 321 -5.77 -6.49 6.47
C HIS A 321 -5.19 -7.75 5.82
N PRO A 322 -3.87 -8.00 5.91
CA PRO A 322 -3.21 -8.97 5.05
C PRO A 322 -3.54 -10.44 5.39
N THR A 323 -4.08 -10.69 6.59
CA THR A 323 -4.50 -12.05 7.02
C THR A 323 -5.96 -12.15 7.44
N ASP A 324 -6.71 -11.05 7.44
CA ASP A 324 -8.13 -11.04 7.83
C ASP A 324 -8.93 -10.25 6.78
N PRO A 325 -9.58 -10.92 5.82
CA PRO A 325 -10.21 -10.25 4.70
C PRO A 325 -11.44 -9.42 5.08
N PHE A 326 -11.86 -9.44 6.35
CA PHE A 326 -12.98 -8.64 6.84
C PHE A 326 -12.54 -7.34 7.51
N VAL A 327 -11.25 -7.11 7.72
CA VAL A 327 -10.76 -5.84 8.27
C VAL A 327 -10.23 -4.98 7.13
N VAL A 328 -10.85 -3.82 6.90
CA VAL A 328 -10.51 -2.88 5.82
C VAL A 328 -10.16 -1.52 6.40
N TYR A 329 -9.14 -0.88 5.84
CA TYR A 329 -8.65 0.41 6.29
C TYR A 329 -8.96 1.51 5.28
N PHE A 330 -9.37 2.66 5.81
CA PHE A 330 -9.80 3.82 5.02
C PHE A 330 -9.05 5.08 5.46
N SER A 331 -8.90 6.03 4.53
CA SER A 331 -8.39 7.38 4.82
C SER A 331 -9.56 8.36 4.89
N LEU A 332 -9.56 9.21 5.91
CA LEU A 332 -10.49 10.31 6.05
C LEU A 332 -9.87 11.41 6.93
N GLN A 333 -9.73 12.61 6.38
CA GLN A 333 -9.27 13.80 7.09
C GLN A 333 -7.91 13.60 7.77
N GLY A 334 -6.91 13.09 7.04
CA GLY A 334 -5.57 12.97 7.61
C GLY A 334 -5.36 11.75 8.50
N ARG A 335 -6.36 10.86 8.61
CA ARG A 335 -6.35 9.70 9.52
C ARG A 335 -6.61 8.41 8.77
N ILE A 336 -5.93 7.35 9.19
CA ILE A 336 -6.24 5.98 8.80
C ILE A 336 -7.07 5.36 9.91
N PHE A 337 -8.20 4.75 9.55
CA PHE A 337 -8.99 3.95 10.47
C PHE A 337 -9.34 2.61 9.87
N GLY A 338 -9.27 1.56 10.69
CA GLY A 338 -9.65 0.21 10.33
C GLY A 338 -11.08 -0.10 10.76
N VAL A 339 -11.82 -0.84 9.95
CA VAL A 339 -13.17 -1.30 10.27
C VAL A 339 -13.23 -2.82 10.11
N ASP A 340 -13.73 -3.50 11.12
CA ASP A 340 -14.17 -4.90 11.00
C ASP A 340 -15.55 -4.92 10.32
N MET A 341 -15.59 -5.48 9.11
CA MET A 341 -16.80 -5.57 8.31
C MET A 341 -17.80 -6.59 8.85
N ARG A 342 -17.44 -7.52 9.72
CA ARG A 342 -18.39 -8.47 10.33
C ARG A 342 -19.19 -7.77 11.41
N ASP A 343 -18.47 -7.17 12.35
CA ASP A 343 -19.04 -6.55 13.55
C ASP A 343 -19.42 -5.09 13.33
N LYS A 344 -19.03 -4.49 12.20
CA LYS A 344 -19.27 -3.09 11.83
C LYS A 344 -18.63 -2.11 12.82
N VAL A 345 -17.51 -2.50 13.42
CA VAL A 345 -16.81 -1.73 14.46
C VAL A 345 -15.50 -1.18 13.95
N VAL A 346 -15.07 -0.05 14.51
CA VAL A 346 -13.75 0.52 14.26
C VAL A 346 -12.73 -0.21 15.13
N VAL A 347 -11.69 -0.77 14.51
CA VAL A 347 -10.63 -1.54 15.20
C VAL A 347 -9.42 -0.68 15.58
N GLY A 348 -9.32 0.54 15.07
CA GLY A 348 -8.27 1.50 15.38
C GLY A 348 -8.36 2.74 14.50
N CYS A 349 -7.84 3.88 14.97
CA CYS A 349 -7.87 5.15 14.23
C CYS A 349 -6.70 6.05 14.62
N GLU A 350 -5.76 6.26 13.70
CA GLU A 350 -4.53 7.01 13.95
C GLU A 350 -4.28 8.05 12.84
N PRO A 351 -3.57 9.15 13.14
CA PRO A 351 -3.07 10.05 12.11
C PRO A 351 -2.17 9.31 11.12
N HIS A 352 -2.34 9.56 9.83
CA HIS A 352 -1.54 8.85 8.82
C HIS A 352 -0.14 9.48 8.60
N GLY A 353 0.11 10.69 9.11
CA GLY A 353 1.44 11.32 9.14
C GLY A 353 2.07 11.61 7.77
N MET A 354 1.28 11.65 6.69
CA MET A 354 1.75 11.96 5.32
C MET A 354 1.57 13.46 5.07
N ALA A 355 2.54 14.10 4.42
CA ALA A 355 2.46 15.52 4.07
C ALA A 355 1.36 15.74 3.01
N GLU A 356 0.55 16.78 3.17
CA GLU A 356 -0.51 17.18 2.23
C GLU A 356 0.02 17.60 0.83
N PRO A 357 -0.78 17.48 -0.26
CA PRO A 357 -2.24 17.39 -0.24
C PRO A 357 -2.85 16.09 -0.77
N ASP A 358 -4.05 15.82 -0.24
CA ASP A 358 -5.06 14.83 -0.63
C ASP A 358 -4.91 13.38 -0.11
N ASP A 359 -5.85 13.01 0.77
CA ASP A 359 -6.21 11.64 1.16
C ASP A 359 -6.34 10.66 -0.03
N SER A 360 -6.46 11.15 -1.27
CA SER A 360 -6.45 10.35 -2.51
C SER A 360 -5.09 9.71 -2.80
N ASP A 361 -3.98 10.36 -2.43
CA ASP A 361 -2.62 9.82 -2.63
C ASP A 361 -2.29 8.71 -1.61
N ALA A 362 -3.00 8.68 -0.47
CA ALA A 362 -2.85 7.64 0.55
C ALA A 362 -3.09 6.23 -0.02
N ALA A 363 -4.13 6.06 -0.86
CA ALA A 363 -4.49 4.76 -1.43
C ALA A 363 -3.39 4.15 -2.30
N ALA A 364 -2.65 4.99 -3.03
CA ALA A 364 -1.55 4.54 -3.87
C ALA A 364 -0.26 4.30 -3.07
N SER A 365 -0.17 4.83 -1.85
CA SER A 365 1.10 5.02 -1.11
C SER A 365 1.29 4.08 0.07
N LEU A 366 0.35 3.20 0.39
CA LEU A 366 0.48 2.24 1.50
C LEU A 366 0.53 0.78 1.02
N LEU A 367 1.24 -0.05 1.77
CA LEU A 367 1.35 -1.51 1.59
C LEU A 367 1.02 -2.22 2.90
N ALA A 368 0.25 -3.31 2.81
CA ALA A 368 0.03 -4.22 3.93
C ALA A 368 1.08 -5.33 3.91
N TRP A 369 2.07 -5.29 4.80
CA TRP A 369 3.20 -6.22 4.77
C TRP A 369 3.19 -7.15 5.97
N VAL A 370 2.95 -8.46 5.73
CA VAL A 370 3.19 -9.49 6.73
C VAL A 370 4.69 -9.71 6.86
N LEU A 371 5.23 -9.47 8.06
CA LEU A 371 6.67 -9.63 8.28
C LEU A 371 7.04 -11.12 8.20
N PRO A 372 7.96 -11.51 7.30
CA PRO A 372 8.53 -12.85 7.29
C PRO A 372 9.12 -13.21 8.66
N PRO A 373 9.08 -14.47 9.11
CA PRO A 373 9.59 -14.87 10.41
C PRO A 373 11.05 -14.46 10.66
N ALA A 374 11.91 -14.57 9.63
CA ALA A 374 13.31 -14.14 9.69
C ALA A 374 13.44 -12.64 10.03
N LEU A 375 12.55 -11.82 9.46
CA LEU A 375 12.52 -10.38 9.71
C LEU A 375 11.96 -10.02 11.09
N ARG A 376 11.00 -10.78 11.61
CA ARG A 376 10.50 -10.56 12.97
C ARG A 376 11.57 -10.76 14.05
N LEU A 377 12.58 -11.58 13.77
CA LEU A 377 13.68 -11.86 14.69
C LEU A 377 14.81 -10.83 14.59
N SER A 378 14.99 -10.21 13.43
CA SER A 378 16.05 -9.21 13.18
C SER A 378 15.59 -7.77 13.41
N LEU A 379 14.31 -7.47 13.24
CA LEU A 379 13.77 -6.12 13.40
C LEU A 379 13.68 -5.75 14.89
N ARG A 380 14.45 -4.72 15.28
CA ARG A 380 14.29 -4.07 16.58
C ARG A 380 13.06 -3.17 16.51
N LEU A 381 12.12 -3.35 17.44
CA LEU A 381 11.03 -2.39 17.61
C LEU A 381 11.60 -1.01 17.93
N PHE A 382 11.31 -0.03 17.08
CA PHE A 382 11.49 1.37 17.42
C PHE A 382 10.25 1.82 18.19
N THR A 383 10.40 2.02 19.51
CA THR A 383 9.43 2.79 20.27
C THR A 383 9.56 4.25 19.85
N PRO A 384 8.49 4.92 19.39
CA PRO A 384 8.56 6.33 19.08
C PRO A 384 8.95 7.10 20.36
N PRO A 385 9.78 8.17 20.25
CA PRO A 385 10.07 9.01 21.40
C PRO A 385 8.76 9.60 21.94
N PRO A 386 8.61 9.75 23.27
CA PRO A 386 7.42 10.38 23.84
C PRO A 386 7.25 11.79 23.24
N PRO A 387 6.00 12.24 23.01
CA PRO A 387 5.75 13.57 22.50
C PRO A 387 6.42 14.62 23.42
N PRO A 388 6.97 15.71 22.86
CA PRO A 388 7.54 16.76 23.67
C PRO A 388 6.47 17.26 24.67
N PRO A 389 6.86 17.55 25.92
CA PRO A 389 5.91 18.09 26.89
C PRO A 389 5.30 19.38 26.31
N PRO A 390 4.00 19.62 26.55
CA PRO A 390 3.37 20.85 26.09
C PRO A 390 4.18 22.04 26.60
N PRO A 391 4.33 23.11 25.80
CA PRO A 391 5.04 24.30 26.23
C PRO A 391 4.43 24.76 27.55
N ALA A 392 5.29 24.92 28.56
CA ALA A 392 4.87 25.38 29.88
C ALA A 392 4.00 26.62 29.70
N ALA A 393 2.75 26.54 30.15
CA ALA A 393 1.84 27.67 30.11
C ALA A 393 2.56 28.86 30.74
N ALA A 394 2.78 29.91 29.94
CA ALA A 394 3.38 31.13 30.43
C ALA A 394 2.58 31.58 31.66
N LEU A 395 3.25 31.63 32.81
CA LEU A 395 2.68 32.18 34.04
C LEU A 395 2.07 33.55 33.69
N PRO A 396 0.81 33.82 34.07
CA PRO A 396 0.22 35.12 33.83
C PRO A 396 1.09 36.19 34.52
N PRO A 397 1.28 37.36 33.88
CA PRO A 397 2.12 38.41 34.45
C PRO A 397 1.60 38.80 35.83
N ALA A 398 2.52 38.93 36.78
CA ALA A 398 2.22 39.34 38.13
C ALA A 398 1.47 40.69 38.14
N PRO A 399 0.43 40.84 38.98
CA PRO A 399 -0.31 42.10 39.04
C PRO A 399 0.62 43.25 39.48
N PRO A 400 0.41 44.47 38.97
CA PRO A 400 1.26 45.62 39.26
C PRO A 400 1.26 45.91 40.77
N GLN A 401 2.45 45.98 41.35
CA GLN A 401 2.62 46.38 42.75
C GLN A 401 2.20 47.85 42.90
N VAL A 402 1.14 48.06 43.67
CA VAL A 402 0.74 49.39 44.14
C VAL A 402 1.81 49.87 45.11
N LEU A 403 2.59 50.86 44.68
CA LEU A 403 3.53 51.58 45.53
C LEU A 403 2.72 52.41 46.55
N GLY A 404 2.58 51.86 47.76
CA GLY A 404 2.07 52.61 48.90
C GLY A 404 3.04 53.73 49.25
N HIS A 405 2.62 54.99 49.06
CA HIS A 405 3.24 56.12 49.72
C HIS A 405 3.00 56.00 51.23
N GLN A 406 4.03 55.61 51.97
CA GLN A 406 4.12 55.95 53.39
C GLN A 406 4.88 57.27 53.52
N ALA A 407 4.14 58.26 54.04
CA ALA A 407 4.68 59.49 54.58
C ALA A 407 5.60 59.17 55.76
N ALA A 408 6.78 59.78 55.77
CA ALA A 408 7.63 59.90 56.95
C ALA A 408 7.87 61.38 57.23
N THR A 409 7.40 61.75 58.41
CA THR A 409 7.54 63.01 59.14
C THR A 409 8.98 63.30 59.57
N GLY A 410 9.35 64.59 59.55
CA GLY A 410 10.21 65.26 60.55
C GLY A 410 11.71 65.34 60.24
N GLU A 411 12.19 66.51 59.81
CA GLU A 411 12.64 67.62 60.67
C GLU A 411 12.55 68.96 59.93
#